data_AF-A0A842SNC6-F1
#
_entry.id   AF-A0A842SNC6-F1
#
_cell.length_a   1.000
_cell.length_b   1.000
_cell.length_c   1.000
_cell.angle_alpha   90.00
_cell.angle_beta   90.00
_cell.angle_gamma   90.00
#
_symmetry.space_group_name_H-M   'P 1'
#
loop_
_entity.id
_entity.type
_entity.pdbx_description
1 polymer ?
#
loop_
_entity_poly.entity_id
_entity_poly.type
_entity_poly.pdbx_seq_one_letter_code
_entity_poly.pdbx_strand_id
1 'polypeptide(L)'
;MPSVWDSTSIKGLELENRFIRSATGSGKADKQGYVTPKLTEHIMELVEGGVGLIISGHVGVHPNGRISAQQLFLYSDAYIPKLAVLVKKVKKNNGKIVAQLNHGGTTSNLDLTGTYPISSSVSDKTNPNTREMTPRDIEEIKSAFGAAANRAKKAGFDGVQLHAAHGYLISQFLSPIYNKREDEYGGNVENRARLACEIYEEVREFVGDDYPVMIKMNVTDFLEGGTSTMDAIETASIFEPWVLTL
;
A
#
# COMPACT_ATOMS: atom_id res chain seq x y z
N MET A 1 -27.51 9.04 15.64
CA MET A 1 -26.11 9.15 15.20
C MET A 1 -25.59 7.75 14.97
N PRO A 2 -24.82 7.51 13.89
CA PRO A 2 -24.15 6.23 13.70
C PRO A 2 -23.14 5.96 14.83
N SER A 3 -23.12 4.72 15.32
CA SER A 3 -22.24 4.19 16.36
C SER A 3 -21.05 3.45 15.74
N VAL A 4 -19.97 3.29 16.51
CA VAL A 4 -18.83 2.45 16.13
C VAL A 4 -19.18 0.97 15.99
N TRP A 5 -20.28 0.54 16.60
CA TRP A 5 -20.79 -0.83 16.56
C TRP A 5 -21.74 -1.09 15.37
N ASP A 6 -22.17 -0.05 14.68
CA ASP A 6 -23.08 -0.21 13.54
C ASP A 6 -22.32 -0.81 12.36
N SER A 7 -23.00 -1.67 11.60
CA SER A 7 -22.49 -2.14 10.31
C SER A 7 -22.31 -0.98 9.33
N THR A 8 -21.39 -1.17 8.39
CA THR A 8 -21.08 -0.21 7.34
C THR A 8 -20.51 -0.95 6.14
N SER A 9 -20.39 -0.29 5.00
CA SER A 9 -19.69 -0.85 3.85
C SER A 9 -18.62 0.09 3.31
N ILE A 10 -17.65 -0.48 2.61
CA ILE A 10 -16.64 0.25 1.82
C ILE A 10 -16.65 -0.35 0.42
N LYS A 11 -17.20 0.36 -0.57
CA LYS A 11 -17.24 -0.11 -1.98
C LYS A 11 -17.81 -1.55 -2.08
N GLY A 12 -18.96 -1.80 -1.44
CA GLY A 12 -19.61 -3.12 -1.39
C GLY A 12 -18.98 -4.15 -0.43
N LEU A 13 -17.86 -3.84 0.21
CA LEU A 13 -17.30 -4.65 1.29
C LEU A 13 -18.08 -4.40 2.58
N GLU A 14 -19.03 -5.28 2.88
CA GLU A 14 -19.81 -5.25 4.12
C GLU A 14 -18.95 -5.54 5.35
N LEU A 15 -19.01 -4.64 6.33
CA LEU A 15 -18.31 -4.70 7.62
C LEU A 15 -19.33 -4.77 8.76
N GLU A 16 -19.11 -5.67 9.71
CA GLU A 16 -20.01 -5.86 10.86
C GLU A 16 -19.98 -4.70 11.85
N ASN A 17 -18.91 -3.90 11.84
CA ASN A 17 -18.72 -2.73 12.68
C ASN A 17 -17.69 -1.77 12.05
N ARG A 18 -17.45 -0.62 12.69
CA ARG A 18 -16.55 0.43 12.22
C ARG A 18 -15.12 0.32 12.77
N PHE A 19 -14.74 -0.81 13.38
CA PHE A 19 -13.38 -1.03 13.86
C PHE A 19 -12.50 -1.55 12.72
N ILE A 20 -11.54 -0.72 12.32
CA ILE A 20 -10.53 -1.09 11.31
C ILE A 20 -9.18 -1.24 12.02
N ARG A 21 -8.61 -2.44 11.98
CA ARG A 21 -7.21 -2.63 12.37
C ARG A 21 -6.33 -2.11 11.24
N SER A 22 -5.72 -0.95 11.49
CA SER A 22 -4.78 -0.31 10.55
C SER A 22 -3.61 -1.24 10.21
N ALA A 23 -3.00 -1.04 9.04
CA ALA A 23 -1.85 -1.80 8.60
C ALA A 23 -0.69 -1.71 9.60
N THR A 24 -0.15 -2.86 10.01
CA THR A 24 0.99 -2.90 10.93
C THR A 24 1.96 -4.00 10.53
N GLY A 25 3.20 -3.60 10.24
CA GLY A 25 4.30 -4.54 10.00
C GLY A 25 4.58 -5.33 11.27
N SER A 26 4.14 -6.58 11.32
CA SER A 26 4.23 -7.40 12.52
C SER A 26 5.59 -8.09 12.70
N GLY A 27 6.45 -8.06 11.68
CA GLY A 27 7.74 -8.75 11.68
C GLY A 27 7.61 -10.26 11.81
N LYS A 28 6.49 -10.84 11.34
CA LYS A 28 6.17 -12.27 11.48
C LYS A 28 6.17 -13.04 10.15
N ALA A 29 6.45 -12.40 9.00
CA ALA A 29 6.69 -13.14 7.76
C ALA A 29 8.07 -13.83 7.80
N ASP A 30 8.30 -14.82 6.95
CA ASP A 30 9.64 -15.41 6.83
C ASP A 30 10.60 -14.47 6.05
N LYS A 31 11.88 -14.85 5.97
CA LYS A 31 12.91 -14.04 5.29
C LYS A 31 12.73 -13.97 3.77
N GLN A 32 11.94 -14.88 3.20
CA GLN A 32 11.56 -14.90 1.79
C GLN A 32 10.27 -14.09 1.55
N GLY A 33 9.60 -13.70 2.63
CA GLY A 33 8.38 -12.90 2.67
C GLY A 33 7.10 -13.68 2.46
N TYR A 34 7.12 -14.99 2.72
CA TYR A 34 5.90 -15.75 2.83
C TYR A 34 5.24 -15.55 4.19
N VAL A 35 3.92 -15.67 4.20
CA VAL A 35 3.15 -15.81 5.43
C VAL A 35 3.58 -17.06 6.20
N THR A 36 3.64 -16.93 7.52
CA THR A 36 4.00 -17.99 8.46
C THR A 36 2.81 -18.37 9.36
N PRO A 37 2.87 -19.51 10.06
CA PRO A 37 1.89 -19.84 11.10
C PRO A 37 1.76 -18.76 12.17
N LYS A 38 2.87 -18.19 12.64
CA LYS A 38 2.87 -17.12 13.66
C LYS A 38 2.17 -15.84 13.18
N LEU A 39 2.34 -15.49 11.90
CA LEU A 39 1.59 -14.37 11.31
C LEU A 39 0.10 -14.72 11.20
N THR A 40 -0.22 -15.96 10.84
CA THR A 40 -1.61 -16.42 10.73
C THR A 40 -2.32 -16.38 12.09
N GLU A 41 -1.69 -16.90 13.15
CA GLU A 41 -2.21 -16.83 14.52
C GLU A 41 -2.48 -15.39 14.94
N HIS A 42 -1.53 -14.49 14.71
CA HIS A 42 -1.71 -13.07 15.03
C HIS A 42 -2.88 -12.41 14.31
N ILE A 43 -3.12 -12.76 13.04
CA ILE A 43 -4.28 -12.25 12.30
C ILE A 43 -5.58 -12.88 12.85
N MET A 44 -5.57 -14.15 13.25
CA MET A 44 -6.75 -14.79 13.83
C MET A 44 -7.14 -14.23 15.20
N GLU A 45 -6.16 -13.83 16.03
CA GLU A 45 -6.44 -13.11 17.29
C GLU A 45 -7.27 -11.85 17.05
N LEU A 46 -7.01 -11.12 15.95
CA LEU A 46 -7.76 -9.92 15.58
C LEU A 46 -9.16 -10.25 15.08
N VAL A 47 -9.32 -11.35 14.34
CA VAL A 47 -10.62 -11.84 13.87
C VAL A 47 -11.48 -12.27 15.06
N GLU A 48 -10.92 -13.06 15.98
CA GLU A 48 -11.59 -13.51 17.20
C GLU A 48 -11.94 -12.34 18.14
N GLY A 49 -11.16 -11.26 18.10
CA GLY A 49 -11.43 -10.01 18.80
C GLY A 49 -12.56 -9.16 18.20
N GLY A 50 -13.15 -9.55 17.07
CA GLY A 50 -14.32 -8.88 16.48
C GLY A 50 -14.03 -7.60 15.68
N VAL A 51 -12.81 -7.42 15.18
CA VAL A 51 -12.47 -6.29 14.29
C VAL A 51 -13.23 -6.42 12.96
N GLY A 52 -13.94 -5.38 12.53
CA GLY A 52 -14.71 -5.36 11.28
C GLY A 52 -13.85 -5.48 10.02
N LEU A 53 -12.67 -4.86 9.98
CA LEU A 53 -11.72 -4.98 8.87
C LEU A 53 -10.27 -5.02 9.35
N ILE A 54 -9.50 -5.99 8.84
CA ILE A 54 -8.05 -6.05 9.04
C ILE A 54 -7.36 -5.56 7.77
N ILE A 55 -6.52 -4.53 7.89
CA ILE A 55 -5.56 -4.20 6.84
C ILE A 55 -4.24 -4.89 7.22
N SER A 56 -3.70 -5.69 6.30
CA SER A 56 -2.45 -6.41 6.54
C SER A 56 -1.30 -5.47 6.89
N GLY A 57 -0.18 -6.01 7.38
CA GLY A 57 1.10 -5.29 7.29
C GLY A 57 1.45 -4.98 5.83
N HIS A 58 2.44 -4.10 5.62
CA HIS A 58 2.87 -3.73 4.27
C HIS A 58 3.35 -4.97 3.48
N VAL A 59 2.81 -5.13 2.27
CA VAL A 59 3.09 -6.22 1.34
C VAL A 59 3.88 -5.66 0.16
N GLY A 60 5.12 -6.11 0.00
CA GLY A 60 5.98 -5.64 -1.07
C GLY A 60 5.50 -6.07 -2.45
N VAL A 61 5.40 -5.13 -3.38
CA VAL A 61 4.99 -5.37 -4.77
C VAL A 61 6.15 -5.67 -5.72
N HIS A 62 7.38 -5.38 -5.29
CA HIS A 62 8.59 -5.59 -6.08
C HIS A 62 9.78 -5.97 -5.17
N PRO A 63 10.74 -6.83 -5.62
CA PRO A 63 11.88 -7.25 -4.82
C PRO A 63 12.76 -6.10 -4.31
N ASN A 64 13.03 -5.08 -5.14
CA ASN A 64 13.83 -3.91 -4.74
C ASN A 64 13.10 -3.00 -3.72
N GLY A 65 11.81 -3.22 -3.50
CA GLY A 65 10.98 -2.47 -2.56
C GLY A 65 11.08 -2.95 -1.11
N ARG A 66 12.00 -3.88 -0.79
CA ARG A 66 12.13 -4.49 0.55
C ARG A 66 12.55 -3.48 1.61
N ILE A 67 11.80 -3.37 2.71
CA ILE A 67 12.10 -2.46 3.83
C ILE A 67 12.67 -3.23 5.01
N SER A 68 12.06 -4.37 5.36
CA SER A 68 12.48 -5.20 6.49
C SER A 68 12.60 -6.67 6.13
N ALA A 69 13.39 -7.41 6.92
CA ALA A 69 13.69 -8.82 6.63
C ALA A 69 12.47 -9.74 6.74
N GLN A 70 11.49 -9.40 7.57
CA GLN A 70 10.31 -10.22 7.88
C GLN A 70 9.00 -9.54 7.43
N GLN A 71 9.00 -8.99 6.22
CA GLN A 71 7.82 -8.40 5.57
C GLN A 71 7.19 -9.35 4.56
N LEU A 72 5.89 -9.20 4.32
CA LEU A 72 5.19 -9.96 3.27
C LEU A 72 5.57 -9.46 1.86
N PHE A 73 5.47 -10.35 0.88
CA PHE A 73 5.59 -10.02 -0.54
C PHE A 73 4.46 -10.61 -1.37
N LEU A 74 4.22 -9.98 -2.52
CA LEU A 74 3.23 -10.41 -3.50
C LEU A 74 3.62 -10.04 -4.94
N TYR A 75 4.93 -10.03 -5.24
CA TYR A 75 5.45 -9.74 -6.58
C TYR A 75 5.47 -10.97 -7.52
N SER A 76 5.19 -12.17 -7.00
CA SER A 76 5.24 -13.44 -7.74
C SER A 76 4.05 -14.35 -7.38
N ASP A 77 3.60 -15.16 -8.33
CA ASP A 77 2.49 -16.10 -8.15
C ASP A 77 2.81 -17.17 -7.09
N ALA A 78 4.10 -17.40 -6.80
CA ALA A 78 4.54 -18.30 -5.74
C ALA A 78 4.00 -17.92 -4.35
N TYR A 79 3.69 -16.64 -4.10
CA TYR A 79 3.16 -16.17 -2.81
C TYR A 79 1.66 -16.48 -2.63
N ILE A 80 0.91 -16.68 -3.73
CA ILE A 80 -0.55 -16.83 -3.71
C ILE A 80 -1.00 -18.01 -2.85
N PRO A 81 -0.48 -19.25 -3.00
CA PRO A 81 -1.05 -20.41 -2.31
C PRO A 81 -1.02 -20.28 -0.79
N LYS A 82 0.10 -19.80 -0.22
CA LYS A 82 0.23 -19.64 1.23
C LYS A 82 -0.66 -18.51 1.77
N LEU A 83 -0.76 -17.40 1.04
CA LEU A 83 -1.65 -16.30 1.43
C LEU A 83 -3.13 -16.71 1.30
N ALA A 84 -3.49 -17.49 0.30
CA ALA A 84 -4.84 -18.01 0.13
C ALA A 84 -5.27 -18.88 1.33
N VAL A 85 -4.35 -19.64 1.93
CA VAL A 85 -4.63 -20.39 3.18
C VAL A 85 -4.97 -19.44 4.33
N LEU A 86 -4.19 -18.38 4.54
CA LEU A 86 -4.46 -17.36 5.55
C LEU A 86 -5.83 -16.72 5.32
N VAL A 87 -6.07 -16.20 4.11
CA VAL A 87 -7.29 -15.45 3.80
C VAL A 87 -8.52 -16.35 3.88
N LYS A 88 -8.43 -17.60 3.43
CA LYS A 88 -9.51 -18.59 3.61
C LYS A 88 -9.83 -18.83 5.08
N LYS A 89 -8.80 -18.88 5.96
CA LYS A 89 -9.01 -19.03 7.41
C LYS A 89 -9.70 -17.81 8.00
N VAL A 90 -9.29 -16.60 7.62
CA VAL A 90 -9.96 -15.35 8.03
C VAL A 90 -11.43 -15.37 7.63
N LYS A 91 -11.73 -15.65 6.35
CA LYS A 91 -13.10 -15.69 5.82
C LYS A 91 -13.99 -16.75 6.47
N LYS A 92 -13.43 -17.94 6.76
CA LYS A 92 -14.17 -19.01 7.45
C LYS A 92 -14.64 -18.58 8.86
N ASN A 93 -13.99 -17.59 9.46
CA ASN A 93 -14.33 -17.05 10.77
C ASN A 93 -14.95 -15.63 10.65
N ASN A 94 -15.64 -15.36 9.54
CA ASN A 94 -16.33 -14.09 9.24
C ASN A 94 -15.45 -12.82 9.24
N GLY A 95 -14.13 -12.95 9.33
CA GLY A 95 -13.23 -11.80 9.24
C GLY A 95 -13.10 -11.26 7.82
N LYS A 96 -12.78 -9.97 7.71
CA LYS A 96 -12.42 -9.29 6.45
C LYS A 96 -10.95 -8.90 6.46
N ILE A 97 -10.26 -9.10 5.34
CA ILE A 97 -8.84 -8.74 5.22
C ILE A 97 -8.49 -8.12 3.87
N VAL A 98 -7.76 -7.02 3.92
CA VAL A 98 -7.24 -6.26 2.79
C VAL A 98 -5.72 -6.27 2.79
N ALA A 99 -5.11 -6.40 1.62
CA ALA A 99 -3.65 -6.32 1.48
C ALA A 99 -3.19 -4.87 1.30
N GLN A 100 -2.33 -4.36 2.20
CA GLN A 100 -1.69 -3.06 1.97
C GLN A 100 -0.47 -3.22 1.05
N LEU A 101 -0.61 -2.83 -0.21
CA LEU A 101 0.45 -2.88 -1.22
C LEU A 101 1.44 -1.74 -1.01
N ASN A 102 2.73 -2.05 -1.04
CA ASN A 102 3.79 -1.10 -0.72
C ASN A 102 5.07 -1.30 -1.54
N HIS A 103 5.81 -0.22 -1.69
CA HIS A 103 7.18 -0.19 -2.17
C HIS A 103 8.00 0.78 -1.31
N GLY A 104 9.15 0.34 -0.75
CA GLY A 104 9.94 1.17 0.17
C GLY A 104 10.50 2.45 -0.46
N GLY A 105 10.86 2.43 -1.74
CA GLY A 105 11.48 3.58 -2.37
C GLY A 105 12.83 3.87 -1.70
N THR A 106 13.12 5.12 -1.33
CA THR A 106 14.39 5.46 -0.64
C THR A 106 14.60 4.74 0.70
N THR A 107 13.52 4.30 1.37
CA THR A 107 13.60 3.52 2.62
C THR A 107 13.77 2.01 2.37
N SER A 108 13.88 1.58 1.12
CA SER A 108 14.27 0.21 0.80
C SER A 108 15.69 -0.09 1.31
N ASN A 109 15.87 -1.29 1.85
CA ASN A 109 17.10 -1.70 2.51
C ASN A 109 18.04 -2.36 1.49
N LEU A 110 19.12 -1.65 1.13
CA LEU A 110 20.13 -2.08 0.16
C LEU A 110 20.72 -3.47 0.48
N ASP A 111 21.02 -3.76 1.75
CA ASP A 111 21.61 -5.04 2.14
C ASP A 111 20.64 -6.22 1.93
N LEU A 112 19.34 -5.96 2.03
CA LEU A 112 18.30 -6.96 1.83
C LEU A 112 17.87 -7.12 0.38
N THR A 113 17.98 -6.06 -0.43
CA THR A 113 17.58 -6.05 -1.85
C THR A 113 18.71 -6.43 -2.78
N GLY A 114 19.97 -6.13 -2.40
CA GLY A 114 21.13 -6.20 -3.28
C GLY A 114 21.13 -5.14 -4.39
N THR A 115 20.20 -4.18 -4.35
CA THR A 115 20.02 -3.16 -5.39
C THR A 115 19.79 -1.79 -4.77
N TYR A 116 20.32 -0.75 -5.42
CA TYR A 116 20.13 0.63 -5.01
C TYR A 116 18.64 0.99 -4.86
N PRO A 117 18.23 1.60 -3.73
CA PRO A 117 16.91 2.16 -3.54
C PRO A 117 16.56 3.18 -4.64
N ILE A 118 15.27 3.31 -4.95
CA ILE A 118 14.76 4.25 -5.94
C ILE A 118 13.82 5.27 -5.29
N SER A 119 13.74 6.49 -5.82
CA SER A 119 12.83 7.54 -5.33
C SER A 119 12.41 8.46 -6.47
N SER A 120 11.47 9.37 -6.21
CA SER A 120 11.06 10.44 -7.13
C SER A 120 12.24 11.29 -7.60
N SER A 121 13.15 11.66 -6.69
CA SER A 121 14.42 12.32 -6.98
C SER A 121 15.46 12.00 -5.89
N VAL A 122 16.71 12.44 -6.09
CA VAL A 122 17.74 12.44 -5.04
C VAL A 122 17.67 13.77 -4.27
N SER A 123 17.45 13.70 -2.96
CA SER A 123 17.38 14.89 -2.09
C SER A 123 18.09 14.66 -0.75
N ASP A 124 18.21 15.72 0.06
CA ASP A 124 18.76 15.66 1.42
C ASP A 124 17.94 14.76 2.37
N LYS A 125 16.70 14.39 2.00
CA LYS A 125 15.84 13.47 2.74
C LYS A 125 15.97 12.01 2.30
N THR A 126 16.70 11.74 1.21
CA THR A 126 16.88 10.40 0.68
C THR A 126 18.11 9.71 1.26
N ASN A 127 18.10 8.38 1.26
CA ASN A 127 19.31 7.59 1.55
C ASN A 127 20.42 7.94 0.54
N PRO A 128 21.70 8.05 0.94
CA PRO A 128 22.81 8.37 0.03
C PRO A 128 22.94 7.43 -1.18
N ASN A 129 22.46 6.19 -1.05
CA ASN A 129 22.48 5.17 -2.10
C ASN A 129 21.24 5.23 -3.01
N THR A 130 20.39 6.25 -2.88
CA THR A 130 19.17 6.36 -3.68
C THR A 130 19.47 6.82 -5.09
N ARG A 131 18.81 6.19 -6.06
CA ARG A 131 18.78 6.64 -7.45
C ARG A 131 17.42 7.26 -7.77
N GLU A 132 17.43 8.33 -8.55
CA GLU A 132 16.21 8.87 -9.15
C GLU A 132 15.58 7.89 -10.14
N MET A 133 14.26 7.74 -10.09
CA MET A 133 13.52 6.90 -11.02
C MET A 133 13.55 7.49 -12.44
N THR A 134 13.86 6.62 -13.39
CA THR A 134 13.68 6.86 -14.83
C THR A 134 12.24 6.59 -15.23
N PRO A 135 11.79 7.03 -16.43
CA PRO A 135 10.48 6.67 -16.95
C PRO A 135 10.25 5.15 -16.98
N ARG A 136 11.29 4.36 -17.29
CA ARG A 136 11.20 2.90 -17.27
C ARG A 136 10.94 2.34 -15.85
N ASP A 137 11.59 2.91 -14.84
CA ASP A 137 11.34 2.50 -13.45
C ASP A 137 9.89 2.82 -13.04
N ILE A 138 9.36 3.96 -13.49
CA ILE A 138 7.97 4.37 -13.23
C ILE A 138 7.00 3.34 -13.84
N GLU A 139 7.15 2.99 -15.12
CA GLU A 139 6.33 1.95 -15.76
C GLU A 139 6.41 0.59 -15.06
N GLU A 140 7.62 0.16 -14.69
CA GLU A 140 7.83 -1.12 -14.01
C GLU A 140 7.12 -1.15 -12.65
N ILE A 141 7.20 -0.07 -11.88
CA ILE A 141 6.53 0.03 -10.58
C ILE A 141 5.01 0.05 -10.74
N LYS A 142 4.47 0.82 -11.69
CA LYS A 142 3.03 0.86 -11.98
C LYS A 142 2.49 -0.54 -12.26
N SER A 143 3.12 -1.26 -13.18
CA SER A 143 2.77 -2.64 -13.52
C SER A 143 2.92 -3.59 -12.33
N ALA A 144 3.96 -3.41 -11.50
CA ALA A 144 4.17 -4.22 -10.30
C ALA A 144 3.03 -4.07 -9.28
N PHE A 145 2.52 -2.85 -9.06
CA PHE A 145 1.35 -2.61 -8.21
C PHE A 145 0.08 -3.28 -8.77
N GLY A 146 -0.20 -3.11 -10.07
CA GLY A 146 -1.35 -3.75 -10.73
C GLY A 146 -1.30 -5.28 -10.63
N ALA A 147 -0.15 -5.88 -10.97
CA ALA A 147 0.05 -7.32 -10.88
C ALA A 147 -0.05 -7.83 -9.43
N ALA A 148 0.46 -7.10 -8.44
CA ALA A 148 0.33 -7.45 -7.03
C ALA A 148 -1.14 -7.38 -6.56
N ALA A 149 -1.92 -6.41 -7.03
CA ALA A 149 -3.35 -6.33 -6.74
C ALA A 149 -4.13 -7.51 -7.32
N ASN A 150 -3.83 -7.91 -8.56
CA ASN A 150 -4.38 -9.14 -9.15
C ASN A 150 -4.07 -10.37 -8.28
N ARG A 151 -2.82 -10.51 -7.84
CA ARG A 151 -2.40 -11.61 -6.97
C ARG A 151 -3.10 -11.58 -5.61
N ALA A 152 -3.35 -10.40 -5.05
CA ALA A 152 -4.13 -10.26 -3.82
C ALA A 152 -5.57 -10.75 -4.01
N LYS A 153 -6.22 -10.32 -5.11
CA LYS A 153 -7.55 -10.80 -5.51
C LYS A 153 -7.57 -12.32 -5.71
N LYS A 154 -6.58 -12.90 -6.41
CA LYS A 154 -6.44 -14.36 -6.60
C LYS A 154 -6.20 -15.12 -5.29
N ALA A 155 -5.46 -14.53 -4.34
CA ALA A 155 -5.30 -15.08 -3.00
C ALA A 155 -6.57 -14.94 -2.14
N GLY A 156 -7.59 -14.23 -2.63
CA GLY A 156 -8.89 -14.11 -2.00
C GLY A 156 -9.03 -12.93 -1.04
N PHE A 157 -8.06 -12.00 -0.98
CA PHE A 157 -8.21 -10.77 -0.18
C PHE A 157 -9.48 -10.01 -0.59
N ASP A 158 -10.11 -9.34 0.37
CA ASP A 158 -11.35 -8.60 0.16
C ASP A 158 -11.15 -7.24 -0.54
N GLY A 159 -9.89 -6.82 -0.69
CA GLY A 159 -9.51 -5.58 -1.35
C GLY A 159 -8.02 -5.33 -1.22
N VAL A 160 -7.57 -4.20 -1.76
CA VAL A 160 -6.21 -3.68 -1.58
C VAL A 160 -6.21 -2.27 -1.03
N GLN A 161 -5.13 -1.90 -0.32
CA GLN A 161 -4.86 -0.53 0.08
C GLN A 161 -3.49 -0.10 -0.47
N LEU A 162 -3.44 1.01 -1.20
CA LEU A 162 -2.20 1.62 -1.67
C LEU A 162 -1.53 2.39 -0.53
N HIS A 163 -0.25 2.13 -0.27
CA HIS A 163 0.51 2.84 0.75
C HIS A 163 1.19 4.10 0.19
N ALA A 164 0.51 5.25 0.34
CA ALA A 164 0.96 6.58 -0.07
C ALA A 164 1.34 7.48 1.12
N ALA A 165 1.98 6.89 2.13
CA ALA A 165 2.25 7.52 3.42
C ALA A 165 3.62 7.09 3.96
N HIS A 166 4.02 7.71 5.07
CA HIS A 166 5.21 7.35 5.87
C HIS A 166 6.54 7.41 5.10
N GLY A 167 6.63 8.23 4.05
CA GLY A 167 7.87 8.36 3.29
C GLY A 167 8.27 7.09 2.52
N TYR A 168 7.31 6.23 2.19
CA TYR A 168 7.47 5.16 1.18
C TYR A 168 7.26 5.70 -0.24
N LEU A 169 7.43 4.87 -1.26
CA LEU A 169 7.61 5.34 -2.64
C LEU A 169 6.52 6.31 -3.12
N ILE A 170 5.24 5.96 -2.98
CA ILE A 170 4.16 6.86 -3.43
C ILE A 170 4.17 8.16 -2.59
N SER A 171 4.41 8.07 -1.28
CA SER A 171 4.59 9.23 -0.40
C SER A 171 5.77 10.12 -0.83
N GLN A 172 6.85 9.54 -1.35
CA GLN A 172 8.03 10.27 -1.85
C GLN A 172 7.74 11.04 -3.14
N PHE A 173 6.75 10.62 -3.94
CA PHE A 173 6.26 11.41 -5.07
C PHE A 173 5.34 12.54 -4.60
N LEU A 174 4.43 12.28 -3.67
CA LEU A 174 3.51 13.28 -3.14
C LEU A 174 4.20 14.43 -2.39
N SER A 175 5.30 14.12 -1.70
CA SER A 175 5.95 15.04 -0.79
C SER A 175 7.03 15.90 -1.47
N PRO A 176 6.94 17.25 -1.39
CA PRO A 176 7.90 18.16 -2.03
C PRO A 176 9.32 18.12 -1.44
N ILE A 177 9.54 17.57 -0.25
CA ILE A 177 10.91 17.36 0.28
C ILE A 177 11.64 16.17 -0.37
N TYR A 178 10.89 15.21 -0.89
CA TYR A 178 11.42 14.06 -1.61
C TYR A 178 11.41 14.27 -3.12
N ASN A 179 10.35 14.89 -3.65
CA ASN A 179 10.16 15.07 -5.08
C ASN A 179 10.65 16.43 -5.56
N LYS A 180 11.82 16.44 -6.20
CA LYS A 180 12.45 17.61 -6.83
C LYS A 180 12.41 17.55 -8.36
N ARG A 181 11.56 16.68 -8.92
CA ARG A 181 11.44 16.54 -10.38
C ARG A 181 10.88 17.81 -11.01
N GLU A 182 11.34 18.10 -12.22
CA GLU A 182 10.87 19.22 -13.04
C GLU A 182 10.01 18.75 -14.24
N ASP A 183 9.75 17.44 -14.33
CA ASP A 183 8.89 16.84 -15.33
C ASP A 183 7.43 16.72 -14.84
N GLU A 184 6.61 15.99 -15.60
CA GLU A 184 5.18 15.78 -15.32
C GLU A 184 4.88 15.06 -14.01
N TYR A 185 5.89 14.51 -13.33
CA TYR A 185 5.76 13.85 -12.04
C TYR A 185 6.19 14.73 -10.86
N GLY A 186 6.58 15.99 -11.07
CA GLY A 186 7.03 16.92 -10.03
C GLY A 186 6.44 18.33 -10.13
N GLY A 187 6.81 19.19 -9.19
CA GLY A 187 6.28 20.55 -9.10
C GLY A 187 4.98 20.63 -8.29
N ASN A 188 3.86 20.95 -8.93
CA ASN A 188 2.56 21.17 -8.26
C ASN A 188 1.95 19.86 -7.71
N VAL A 189 0.86 19.96 -6.92
CA VAL A 189 0.21 18.81 -6.29
C VAL A 189 -0.29 17.80 -7.33
N GLU A 190 -0.92 18.27 -8.41
CA GLU A 190 -1.43 17.42 -9.50
C GLU A 190 -0.33 16.52 -10.10
N ASN A 191 0.82 17.09 -10.45
CA ASN A 191 1.94 16.34 -10.99
C ASN A 191 2.55 15.38 -9.95
N ARG A 192 2.69 15.82 -8.70
CA ARG A 192 3.18 14.96 -7.61
C ARG A 192 2.24 13.79 -7.32
N ALA A 193 0.93 13.96 -7.54
CA ALA A 193 -0.09 12.91 -7.41
C ALA A 193 -0.19 11.99 -8.62
N ARG A 194 0.40 12.35 -9.77
CA ARG A 194 0.29 11.61 -11.04
C ARG A 194 0.67 10.14 -10.92
N LEU A 195 1.81 9.82 -10.30
CA LEU A 195 2.23 8.42 -10.11
C LEU A 195 1.17 7.60 -9.35
N ALA A 196 0.56 8.18 -8.31
CA ALA A 196 -0.47 7.48 -7.55
C ALA A 196 -1.71 7.21 -8.40
N CYS A 197 -2.09 8.16 -9.26
CA CYS A 197 -3.21 8.02 -10.20
C CYS A 197 -2.96 6.91 -11.21
N GLU A 198 -1.79 6.92 -11.85
CA GLU A 198 -1.45 5.89 -12.85
C GLU A 198 -1.29 4.49 -12.20
N ILE A 199 -0.80 4.41 -10.96
CA ILE A 199 -0.82 3.16 -10.18
C ILE A 199 -2.27 2.69 -9.93
N TYR A 200 -3.18 3.60 -9.58
CA TYR A 200 -4.57 3.27 -9.36
C TYR A 200 -5.25 2.75 -10.63
N GLU A 201 -4.99 3.38 -11.77
CA GLU A 201 -5.46 2.94 -13.09
C GLU A 201 -4.97 1.53 -13.42
N GLU A 202 -3.67 1.25 -13.29
CA GLU A 202 -3.12 -0.10 -13.46
C GLU A 202 -3.79 -1.11 -12.52
N VAL A 203 -3.97 -0.76 -11.24
CA VAL A 203 -4.67 -1.63 -10.30
C VAL A 203 -6.09 -1.93 -10.78
N ARG A 204 -6.82 -0.93 -11.28
CA ARG A 204 -8.18 -1.08 -11.81
C ARG A 204 -8.25 -2.02 -13.01
N GLU A 205 -7.33 -1.89 -13.97
CA GLU A 205 -7.24 -2.80 -15.13
C GLU A 205 -7.15 -4.28 -14.70
N PHE A 206 -6.46 -4.56 -13.59
CA PHE A 206 -6.30 -5.92 -13.09
C PHE A 206 -7.43 -6.43 -12.21
N VAL A 207 -8.10 -5.55 -11.45
CA VAL A 207 -9.07 -5.96 -10.42
C VAL A 207 -10.51 -5.62 -10.73
N GLY A 208 -10.77 -4.78 -11.74
CA GLY A 208 -12.08 -4.26 -12.10
C GLY A 208 -12.61 -3.20 -11.13
N ASP A 209 -13.78 -2.66 -11.45
CA ASP A 209 -14.37 -1.50 -10.75
C ASP A 209 -14.97 -1.85 -9.38
N ASP A 210 -15.49 -3.08 -9.24
CA ASP A 210 -16.19 -3.53 -8.02
C ASP A 210 -15.24 -3.92 -6.89
N TYR A 211 -13.97 -4.25 -7.22
CA TYR A 211 -13.03 -4.70 -6.19
C TYR A 211 -12.59 -3.52 -5.31
N PRO A 212 -12.68 -3.60 -3.98
CA PRO A 212 -12.30 -2.48 -3.11
C PRO A 212 -10.82 -2.10 -3.25
N VAL A 213 -10.57 -0.84 -3.59
CA VAL A 213 -9.23 -0.23 -3.62
C VAL A 213 -9.27 1.01 -2.73
N MET A 214 -8.44 1.01 -1.69
CA MET A 214 -8.29 2.11 -0.75
C MET A 214 -6.90 2.73 -0.88
N ILE A 215 -6.69 3.89 -0.27
CA ILE A 215 -5.38 4.52 -0.17
C ILE A 215 -5.14 4.99 1.27
N LYS A 216 -3.89 4.88 1.74
CA LYS A 216 -3.42 5.50 2.98
C LYS A 216 -2.43 6.61 2.63
N MET A 217 -2.76 7.85 2.97
CA MET A 217 -1.91 9.02 2.69
C MET A 217 -1.59 9.83 3.95
N ASN A 218 -0.50 10.58 3.91
CA ASN A 218 -0.18 11.55 4.96
C ASN A 218 -1.13 12.75 4.85
N VAL A 219 -1.52 13.32 5.99
CA VAL A 219 -2.18 14.64 6.04
C VAL A 219 -1.14 15.76 6.10
N THR A 220 -0.02 15.49 6.74
CA THR A 220 1.14 16.38 6.78
C THR A 220 2.39 15.54 7.03
N ASP A 221 3.54 16.00 6.55
CA ASP A 221 4.82 15.35 6.83
C ASP A 221 5.45 15.79 8.15
N PHE A 222 4.94 16.86 8.79
CA PHE A 222 5.53 17.51 9.96
C PHE A 222 7.01 17.91 9.78
N LEU A 223 7.40 18.19 8.52
CA LEU A 223 8.74 18.62 8.14
C LEU A 223 8.66 19.93 7.37
N GLU A 224 9.63 20.81 7.60
CA GLU A 224 9.73 22.07 6.87
C GLU A 224 9.83 21.82 5.36
N GLY A 225 8.98 22.50 4.60
CA GLY A 225 8.87 22.33 3.15
C GLY A 225 8.26 21.00 2.69
N GLY A 226 7.77 20.15 3.61
CA GLY A 226 7.08 18.90 3.30
C GLY A 226 5.60 19.09 2.96
N THR A 227 4.88 17.98 2.81
CA THR A 227 3.44 17.98 2.53
C THR A 227 2.70 18.74 3.62
N SER A 228 1.99 19.79 3.22
CA SER A 228 1.10 20.55 4.10
C SER A 228 -0.30 19.95 4.14
N THR A 229 -1.11 20.36 5.11
CA THR A 229 -2.54 19.98 5.15
C THR A 229 -3.28 20.44 3.88
N MET A 230 -2.90 21.58 3.29
CA MET A 230 -3.52 22.06 2.05
C MET A 230 -3.15 21.19 0.86
N ASP A 231 -1.88 20.78 0.73
CA ASP A 231 -1.46 19.81 -0.28
C ASP A 231 -2.23 18.50 -0.13
N ALA A 232 -2.42 18.03 1.11
CA ALA A 232 -3.14 16.79 1.39
C ALA A 232 -4.64 16.90 1.07
N ILE A 233 -5.28 18.06 1.30
CA ILE A 233 -6.68 18.30 0.88
C ILE A 233 -6.79 18.25 -0.65
N GLU A 234 -5.91 18.95 -1.37
CA GLU A 234 -5.91 18.95 -2.83
C GLU A 234 -5.65 17.54 -3.39
N THR A 235 -4.67 16.82 -2.82
CA THR A 235 -4.39 15.42 -3.16
C THR A 235 -5.60 14.52 -2.88
N ALA A 236 -6.28 14.70 -1.75
CA ALA A 236 -7.47 13.92 -1.41
C ALA A 236 -8.63 14.19 -2.39
N SER A 237 -8.81 15.43 -2.86
CA SER A 237 -9.79 15.77 -3.90
C SER A 237 -9.48 15.07 -5.24
N ILE A 238 -8.20 14.94 -5.60
CA ILE A 238 -7.79 14.18 -6.81
C ILE A 238 -8.14 12.68 -6.65
N PHE A 239 -8.01 12.13 -5.45
CA PHE A 239 -8.28 10.71 -5.17
C PHE A 239 -9.74 10.42 -4.82
N GLU A 240 -10.55 11.43 -4.57
CA GLU A 240 -11.96 11.31 -4.17
C GLU A 240 -12.78 10.39 -5.10
N PRO A 241 -12.67 10.47 -6.44
CA PRO A 241 -13.40 9.58 -7.35
C PRO A 241 -13.10 8.09 -7.15
N TRP A 242 -11.93 7.77 -6.57
CA TRP A 242 -11.51 6.39 -6.37
C TRP A 242 -12.32 5.67 -5.30
N VAL A 243 -12.85 6.44 -4.34
CA VAL A 243 -13.50 5.99 -3.11
C VAL A 243 -15.00 6.30 -3.13
N LEU A 244 -15.43 7.39 -3.78
CA LEU A 244 -16.82 7.88 -3.77
C LEU A 244 -17.74 7.32 -4.85
N THR A 245 -17.28 6.38 -5.69
CA THR A 245 -18.19 5.58 -6.53
C THR A 245 -18.91 4.50 -5.69
N LEU A 246 -19.52 4.97 -4.59
CA LEU A 246 -20.43 4.28 -3.68
C LEU A 246 -21.82 4.11 -4.32
#